data_AF-A0A5K3FNU3-F1
#
_entry.id   AF-A0A5K3FNU3-F1
#
_cell.length_a   1.000
_cell.length_b   1.000
_cell.length_c   1.000
_cell.angle_alpha   90.00
_cell.angle_beta   90.00
_cell.angle_gamma   90.00
#
_symmetry.space_group_name_H-M   'P 1'
#
loop_
_entity.id
_entity.type
_entity.pdbx_description
1 polymer ?
#
loop_
_entity_poly.entity_id
_entity_poly.type
_entity_poly.pdbx_seq_one_letter_code
_entity_poly.pdbx_strand_id
1 'polypeptide(L)'
;MGNQLLFLLLATAALVTASVYDDFPQWDPIHWLVPSTETIELSCYHPSYYPFNDLSKGHNIQWILPKPTSYRHLKPGESNEGWKVLNDTKYTLKIDKSIMNVPDAVNGMYVCAVLAPISDKSEIYSWYYLRWGVGLYTNVPAMNEGTIAQKYYMSFTYSWVSTLVAIVIFVLFAITVHFRYKGGPVLEVDEEAGSELSFTSKKSDKKGIDFDSGML
;
A
#
# COMPACT_ATOMS: atom_id res chain seq x y z
N MET A 1 17.11 -22.85 -37.93
CA MET A 1 17.72 -22.65 -36.60
C MET A 1 16.74 -22.16 -35.52
N GLY A 2 15.41 -22.31 -35.66
CA GLY A 2 14.43 -21.81 -34.67
C GLY A 2 14.02 -22.82 -33.58
N ASN A 3 13.96 -24.12 -33.89
CA ASN A 3 13.42 -25.12 -32.96
C ASN A 3 14.37 -25.49 -31.80
N GLN A 4 15.68 -25.44 -32.01
CA GLN A 4 16.63 -25.84 -30.95
C GLN A 4 16.65 -24.85 -29.78
N LEU A 5 16.41 -23.56 -30.04
CA LEU A 5 16.36 -22.54 -28.99
C LEU A 5 15.10 -22.67 -28.12
N LEU A 6 13.98 -23.08 -28.74
CA LEU A 6 12.71 -23.31 -28.05
C LEU A 6 12.78 -24.51 -27.10
N PHE A 7 13.42 -25.60 -27.53
CA PHE A 7 13.65 -26.78 -26.69
C PHE A 7 14.60 -26.49 -25.53
N LEU A 8 15.62 -25.66 -25.75
CA LEU A 8 16.54 -25.25 -24.68
C LEU A 8 15.84 -24.38 -23.63
N LEU A 9 14.99 -23.44 -24.06
CA LEU A 9 14.19 -22.60 -23.15
C LEU A 9 13.19 -23.43 -22.33
N LEU A 10 12.50 -24.37 -22.95
CA LEU A 10 11.58 -25.30 -22.26
C LEU A 10 12.33 -26.23 -21.29
N ALA A 11 13.51 -26.72 -21.66
CA ALA A 11 14.33 -27.55 -20.78
C ALA A 11 14.87 -26.74 -19.58
N THR A 12 15.30 -25.49 -19.77
CA THR A 12 15.72 -24.62 -18.66
C THR A 12 14.55 -24.25 -17.75
N ALA A 13 13.35 -24.05 -18.27
CA ALA A 13 12.16 -23.80 -17.45
C ALA A 13 11.74 -25.03 -16.64
N ALA A 14 11.94 -26.25 -17.18
CA ALA A 14 11.64 -27.50 -16.48
C ALA A 14 12.71 -27.90 -15.44
N LEU A 15 13.96 -27.44 -15.59
CA LEU A 15 15.07 -27.72 -14.67
C LEU A 15 15.16 -26.75 -13.48
N VAL A 16 14.43 -25.63 -13.51
CA VAL A 16 14.26 -24.75 -12.34
C VAL A 16 13.08 -25.24 -11.50
N THR A 17 13.16 -26.47 -11.03
CA THR A 17 12.47 -26.84 -9.80
C THR A 17 13.44 -26.48 -8.68
N ALA A 18 13.40 -25.22 -8.23
CA ALA A 18 13.96 -24.90 -6.93
C ALA A 18 13.18 -25.76 -5.94
N SER A 19 13.84 -26.75 -5.33
CA SER A 19 13.31 -27.44 -4.16
C SER A 19 13.32 -26.46 -2.99
N VAL A 20 12.42 -25.47 -3.03
CA VAL A 20 12.01 -24.76 -1.84
C VAL A 20 11.34 -25.84 -1.00
N TYR A 21 11.93 -26.16 0.15
CA TYR A 21 11.30 -27.01 1.14
C TYR A 21 10.06 -26.25 1.65
N ASP A 22 8.95 -26.35 0.91
CA ASP A 22 7.67 -25.68 1.19
C ASP A 22 6.91 -26.28 2.38
N ASP A 23 7.38 -27.40 2.94
CA ASP A 23 6.72 -28.08 4.05
C ASP A 23 6.80 -27.32 5.39
N PHE A 24 7.56 -26.23 5.45
CA PHE A 24 7.57 -25.31 6.59
C PHE A 24 7.58 -23.87 6.07
N PRO A 25 6.49 -23.08 6.16
CA PRO A 25 6.57 -21.66 5.88
C PRO A 25 7.55 -21.04 6.89
N GLN A 26 8.75 -20.68 6.45
CA GLN A 26 9.76 -19.97 7.27
C GLN A 26 9.29 -18.58 7.73
N TRP A 27 8.05 -18.21 7.38
CA TRP A 27 7.49 -16.87 7.48
C TRP A 27 5.98 -16.99 7.78
N ASP A 28 5.52 -16.34 8.85
CA ASP A 28 4.10 -16.07 9.07
C ASP A 28 3.63 -15.01 8.06
N PRO A 29 2.64 -15.28 7.19
CA PRO A 29 2.07 -14.28 6.28
C PRO A 29 1.26 -13.19 6.98
N ILE A 30 0.93 -13.37 8.27
CA ILE A 30 0.16 -12.39 9.04
C ILE A 30 1.13 -11.34 9.60
N HIS A 31 1.14 -10.16 8.99
CA HIS A 31 1.83 -9.01 9.58
C HIS A 31 1.06 -8.53 10.81
N TRP A 32 1.65 -8.72 11.98
CA TRP A 32 1.16 -8.13 13.21
C TRP A 32 1.51 -6.64 13.22
N LEU A 33 0.57 -5.82 12.73
CA LEU A 33 0.66 -4.36 12.77
C LEU A 33 0.35 -3.88 14.18
N VAL A 34 1.27 -3.12 14.77
CA VAL A 34 1.15 -2.59 16.13
C VAL A 34 1.19 -1.07 16.07
N PRO A 35 0.23 -0.36 16.69
CA PRO A 35 0.24 1.10 16.73
C PRO A 35 1.46 1.60 17.50
N SER A 36 1.98 2.76 17.09
CA SER A 36 3.14 3.37 17.72
C SER A 36 2.73 4.18 18.95
N THR A 37 2.46 3.52 20.07
CA THR A 37 2.10 4.13 21.36
C THR A 37 3.34 4.52 22.18
N GLU A 38 3.15 5.17 23.34
CA GLU A 38 4.25 5.53 24.27
C GLU A 38 4.99 4.30 24.81
N THR A 39 4.24 3.25 25.12
CA THR A 39 4.79 1.95 25.53
C THR A 39 4.26 0.88 24.59
N ILE A 40 5.15 0.02 24.09
CA ILE A 40 4.82 -1.05 23.14
C ILE A 40 5.38 -2.36 23.69
N GLU A 41 4.60 -3.43 23.57
CA GLU A 41 5.00 -4.78 23.99
C GLU A 41 4.80 -5.74 22.83
N LEU A 42 5.88 -6.42 22.42
CA LEU A 42 5.89 -7.37 21.31
C LEU A 42 6.27 -8.75 21.83
N SER A 43 5.44 -9.75 21.58
CA SER A 43 5.67 -11.10 22.06
C SER A 43 6.44 -11.93 21.01
N CYS A 44 7.39 -12.75 21.43
CA CYS A 44 8.01 -13.74 20.55
C CYS A 44 7.18 -15.03 20.43
N TYR A 45 5.95 -15.05 20.97
CA TYR A 45 5.09 -16.22 20.97
C TYR A 45 4.03 -16.15 19.87
N HIS A 46 3.78 -17.27 19.19
CA HIS A 46 2.66 -17.42 18.27
C HIS A 46 2.04 -18.82 18.41
N PRO A 47 0.72 -18.96 18.64
CA PRO A 47 0.10 -20.24 18.99
C PRO A 47 0.20 -21.32 17.90
N SER A 48 0.21 -20.93 16.63
CA SER A 48 0.13 -21.87 15.50
C SER A 48 1.46 -22.15 14.77
N TYR A 49 2.53 -21.41 15.06
CA TYR A 49 3.77 -21.50 14.27
C TYR A 49 4.91 -22.06 15.09
N TYR A 50 5.53 -23.12 14.57
CA TYR A 50 6.76 -23.65 15.12
C TYR A 50 7.95 -22.71 14.81
N PRO A 51 8.91 -22.49 15.73
CA PRO A 51 8.98 -22.92 17.13
C PRO A 51 8.31 -21.92 18.10
N PHE A 52 7.65 -20.87 17.60
CA PHE A 52 7.07 -19.79 18.40
C PHE A 52 5.89 -20.22 19.28
N ASN A 53 5.28 -21.37 18.99
CA ASN A 53 4.25 -22.00 19.80
C ASN A 53 4.81 -22.73 21.03
N ASP A 54 6.10 -23.08 21.02
CA ASP A 54 6.81 -23.75 22.10
C ASP A 54 8.29 -23.32 22.12
N LEU A 55 8.53 -22.16 22.73
CA LEU A 55 9.85 -21.53 22.79
C LEU A 55 10.86 -22.31 23.65
N SER A 56 10.43 -23.34 24.39
CA SER A 56 11.33 -24.23 25.13
C SER A 56 12.27 -25.02 24.21
N LYS A 57 11.89 -25.20 22.94
CA LYS A 57 12.70 -25.83 21.89
C LYS A 57 13.72 -24.89 21.26
N GLY A 58 13.65 -23.60 21.58
CA GLY A 58 14.59 -22.59 21.09
C GLY A 58 15.92 -22.67 21.83
N HIS A 59 17.01 -22.88 21.10
CA HIS A 59 18.36 -22.84 21.65
C HIS A 59 18.88 -21.41 21.82
N ASN A 60 18.50 -20.51 20.91
CA ASN A 60 18.89 -19.11 20.95
C ASN A 60 17.72 -18.25 20.47
N ILE A 61 17.41 -17.20 21.23
CA ILE A 61 16.31 -16.28 20.97
C ILE A 61 16.88 -14.88 20.99
N GLN A 62 16.62 -14.10 19.95
CA GLN A 62 17.08 -12.73 19.85
C GLN A 62 16.07 -11.87 19.09
N TRP A 63 15.94 -10.63 19.52
CA TRP A 63 15.19 -9.60 18.82
C TRP A 63 16.10 -8.80 17.91
N ILE A 64 15.67 -8.61 16.67
CA ILE A 64 16.30 -7.73 15.69
C ILE A 64 15.46 -6.46 15.65
N LEU A 65 16.08 -5.35 16.03
CA LEU A 65 15.47 -4.03 16.09
C LEU A 65 15.34 -3.39 14.68
N PRO A 66 14.54 -2.33 14.51
CA PRO A 66 14.28 -1.76 13.18
C PRO A 66 15.49 -1.02 12.61
N LYS A 67 15.43 -0.73 11.31
CA LYS A 67 16.49 -0.05 10.54
C LYS A 67 17.11 1.20 11.24
N PRO A 68 16.35 2.09 11.90
CA PRO A 68 16.93 3.25 12.60
C PRO A 68 17.95 2.88 13.69
N THR A 69 17.88 1.67 14.24
CA THR A 69 18.83 1.14 15.23
C THR A 69 20.00 0.37 14.61
N SER A 70 20.14 0.42 13.27
CA SER A 70 21.10 -0.38 12.50
C SER A 70 20.91 -1.90 12.69
N TYR A 71 19.66 -2.35 12.84
CA TYR A 71 19.31 -3.76 13.05
C TYR A 71 20.02 -4.39 14.25
N ARG A 72 20.15 -3.65 15.34
CA ARG A 72 20.80 -4.15 16.56
C ARG A 72 20.06 -5.38 17.09
N HIS A 73 20.81 -6.35 17.58
CA HIS A 73 20.26 -7.56 18.19
C HIS A 73 20.18 -7.39 19.70
N LEU A 74 19.08 -7.83 20.31
CA LEU A 74 18.91 -7.90 21.76
C LEU A 74 18.54 -9.31 22.20
N LYS A 75 19.25 -9.85 23.18
CA LYS A 75 18.96 -11.14 23.79
C LYS A 75 18.06 -10.99 25.03
N PRO A 76 17.43 -12.07 25.51
CA PRO A 76 16.69 -12.07 26.77
C PRO A 76 17.49 -11.47 27.93
N GLY A 77 16.87 -10.51 28.63
CA GLY A 77 17.51 -9.79 29.73
C GLY A 77 18.36 -8.59 29.31
N GLU A 78 18.66 -8.43 28.02
CA GLU A 78 19.36 -7.25 27.51
C GLU A 78 18.40 -6.07 27.34
N SER A 79 18.96 -4.88 27.51
CA SER A 79 18.27 -3.61 27.32
C SER A 79 19.17 -2.64 26.56
N ASN A 80 18.56 -1.76 25.81
CA ASN A 80 19.22 -0.71 25.06
C ASN A 80 18.26 0.47 24.97
N GLU A 81 18.64 1.65 25.44
CA GLU A 81 17.90 2.93 25.34
C GLU A 81 16.41 2.81 24.95
N GLY A 82 15.53 2.50 25.90
CA GLY A 82 14.08 2.35 25.65
C GLY A 82 13.60 0.97 25.20
N TRP A 83 14.45 0.14 24.62
CA TRP A 83 14.18 -1.28 24.34
C TRP A 83 14.66 -2.18 25.48
N LYS A 84 13.86 -3.16 25.86
CA LYS A 84 14.21 -4.18 26.85
C LYS A 84 13.56 -5.51 26.50
N VAL A 85 14.35 -6.57 26.40
CA VAL A 85 13.81 -7.92 26.24
C VAL A 85 13.62 -8.53 27.61
N LEU A 86 12.36 -8.83 27.96
CA LEU A 86 12.02 -9.49 29.21
C LEU A 86 12.48 -10.95 29.15
N ASN A 87 12.91 -11.47 30.30
CA ASN A 87 13.24 -12.89 30.45
C ASN A 87 12.01 -13.65 30.98
N ASP A 88 10.87 -13.45 30.31
CA ASP A 88 9.60 -14.13 30.57
C ASP A 88 9.45 -15.35 29.64
N THR A 89 8.38 -16.12 29.80
CA THR A 89 8.13 -17.34 29.00
C THR A 89 7.91 -17.06 27.52
N LYS A 90 7.65 -15.80 27.14
CA LYS A 90 7.38 -15.36 25.77
C LYS A 90 8.46 -14.45 25.19
N TYR A 91 9.54 -14.21 25.93
CA TYR A 91 10.66 -13.34 25.56
C TYR A 91 10.20 -12.00 24.98
N THR A 92 9.32 -11.33 25.72
CA THR A 92 8.60 -10.13 25.28
C THR A 92 9.56 -8.94 25.15
N LEU A 93 9.58 -8.28 23.99
CA LEU A 93 10.27 -7.02 23.79
C LEU A 93 9.37 -5.88 24.26
N LYS A 94 9.80 -5.20 25.33
CA LYS A 94 9.18 -3.97 25.83
C LYS A 94 9.92 -2.76 25.29
N ILE A 95 9.16 -1.78 24.81
CA ILE A 95 9.66 -0.55 24.22
C ILE A 95 9.01 0.60 24.97
N ASP A 96 9.82 1.51 25.49
CA ASP A 96 9.40 2.71 26.21
C ASP A 96 10.00 3.93 25.53
N LYS A 97 9.15 4.72 24.87
CA LYS A 97 9.55 5.92 24.13
C LYS A 97 10.00 7.05 25.05
N SER A 98 9.51 7.09 26.29
CA SER A 98 9.75 8.21 27.20
C SER A 98 11.21 8.36 27.62
N ILE A 99 11.98 7.28 27.52
CA ILE A 99 13.40 7.22 27.88
C ILE A 99 14.34 7.24 26.66
N MET A 100 13.80 7.43 25.45
CA MET A 100 14.57 7.47 24.20
C MET A 100 14.93 8.89 23.80
N ASN A 101 16.13 9.08 23.25
CA ASN A 101 16.53 10.35 22.65
C ASN A 101 15.76 10.64 21.35
N VAL A 102 15.41 9.58 20.59
CA VAL A 102 14.64 9.69 19.34
C VAL A 102 13.45 8.73 19.38
N PRO A 103 12.31 9.15 19.96
CA PRO A 103 11.11 8.32 20.11
C PRO A 103 10.57 7.74 18.79
N ASP A 104 10.71 8.45 17.67
CA ASP A 104 10.25 7.98 16.36
C ASP A 104 11.12 6.87 15.75
N ALA A 105 12.32 6.65 16.29
CA ALA A 105 13.20 5.56 15.87
C ALA A 105 12.61 4.17 16.15
N VAL A 106 11.55 4.08 16.97
CA VAL A 106 10.84 2.83 17.22
C VAL A 106 10.00 2.37 16.04
N ASN A 107 9.69 3.24 15.07
CA ASN A 107 8.84 2.86 13.95
C ASN A 107 9.61 1.98 12.96
N GLY A 108 9.03 0.82 12.60
CA GLY A 108 9.62 -0.09 11.64
C GLY A 108 9.29 -1.56 11.88
N MET A 109 10.05 -2.42 11.20
CA MET A 109 9.94 -3.87 11.31
C MET A 109 10.83 -4.38 12.44
N TYR A 110 10.23 -5.13 13.36
CA TYR A 110 10.92 -5.91 14.38
C TYR A 110 10.83 -7.39 14.03
N VAL A 111 11.89 -8.14 14.36
CA VAL A 111 11.93 -9.57 14.10
C VAL A 111 12.37 -10.31 15.35
N CYS A 112 11.56 -11.22 15.86
CA CYS A 112 12.05 -12.23 16.79
C CYS A 112 12.64 -13.40 16.00
N ALA A 113 13.92 -13.67 16.20
CA ALA A 113 14.64 -14.77 15.58
C ALA A 113 14.89 -15.87 16.62
N VAL A 114 14.50 -17.10 16.29
CA VAL A 114 14.65 -18.27 17.16
C VAL A 114 15.42 -19.35 16.41
N LEU A 115 16.52 -19.82 17.00
CA LEU A 115 17.26 -20.99 16.52
C LEU A 115 16.66 -22.24 17.16
N ALA A 116 16.04 -23.11 16.37
CA ALA A 116 15.39 -24.33 16.85
C ALA A 116 15.68 -25.50 15.89
N PRO A 117 15.54 -26.76 16.36
CA PRO A 117 15.66 -27.91 15.46
C PRO A 117 14.57 -27.88 14.38
N ILE A 118 14.75 -28.62 13.30
CA ILE A 118 13.67 -28.86 12.34
C ILE A 118 12.73 -29.89 12.96
N SER A 119 11.41 -29.67 12.85
CA SER A 119 10.35 -30.43 13.55
C SER A 119 10.53 -31.95 13.53
N ASP A 120 11.15 -32.50 12.48
CA ASP A 120 11.34 -33.93 12.25
C ASP A 120 12.80 -34.41 12.30
N LYS A 121 13.78 -33.53 12.57
CA LYS A 121 15.22 -33.87 12.60
C LYS A 121 15.91 -33.15 13.76
N SER A 122 16.17 -33.87 14.84
CA SER A 122 16.74 -33.33 16.09
C SER A 122 18.17 -32.79 15.97
N GLU A 123 18.90 -33.13 14.91
CA GLU A 123 20.30 -32.74 14.72
C GLU A 123 20.49 -31.53 13.81
N ILE A 124 19.45 -31.11 13.09
CA ILE A 124 19.53 -29.99 12.14
C ILE A 124 18.80 -28.80 12.74
N TYR A 125 19.51 -27.69 12.90
CA TYR A 125 18.98 -26.44 13.41
C TYR A 125 18.74 -25.45 12.27
N SER A 126 17.66 -24.68 12.39
CA SER A 126 17.36 -23.57 11.50
C SER A 126 16.94 -22.34 12.30
N TRP A 127 17.18 -21.18 11.71
CA TRP A 127 16.60 -19.93 12.20
C TRP A 127 15.16 -19.80 11.71
N TYR A 128 14.28 -19.42 12.62
CA TYR A 128 12.89 -19.10 12.37
C TYR A 128 12.65 -17.64 12.74
N TYR A 129 11.74 -16.96 12.02
CA TYR A 129 11.53 -15.53 12.16
C TYR A 129 10.05 -15.17 12.33
N LEU A 130 9.72 -14.46 13.40
CA LEU A 130 8.41 -13.86 13.66
C LEU A 130 8.53 -12.35 13.55
N ARG A 131 7.62 -11.69 12.80
CA ARG A 131 7.77 -10.28 12.43
C ARG A 131 6.63 -9.42 12.98
N TRP A 132 6.99 -8.21 13.41
CA TRP A 132 6.06 -7.19 13.91
C TRP A 132 6.30 -5.87 13.19
N GLY A 133 5.22 -5.22 12.76
CA GLY A 133 5.27 -3.91 12.11
C GLY A 133 4.79 -2.82 13.05
N VAL A 134 5.70 -2.09 13.69
CA VAL A 134 5.36 -1.02 14.63
C VAL A 134 5.29 0.32 13.90
N GLY A 135 4.16 1.02 14.05
CA GLY A 135 4.01 2.36 13.46
C GLY A 135 4.14 2.38 11.95
N LEU A 136 3.93 1.22 11.29
CA LEU A 136 3.82 1.17 9.85
C LEU A 136 2.50 1.80 9.44
N TYR A 137 2.52 2.53 8.33
CA TYR A 137 1.32 3.16 7.77
C TYR A 137 0.65 4.20 8.68
N THR A 138 1.40 4.84 9.59
CA THR A 138 0.91 6.00 10.37
C THR A 138 0.42 7.15 9.50
N ASN A 139 0.89 7.22 8.25
CA ASN A 139 0.42 8.20 7.26
C ASN A 139 -0.88 7.79 6.56
N VAL A 140 -1.39 6.57 6.78
CA VAL A 140 -2.62 6.06 6.17
C VAL A 140 -3.80 6.41 7.07
N PRO A 141 -4.74 7.25 6.60
CA PRO A 141 -5.87 7.72 7.41
C PRO A 141 -6.68 6.61 8.08
N ALA A 142 -6.78 5.44 7.44
CA ALA A 142 -7.51 4.28 7.96
C ALA A 142 -6.95 3.78 9.31
N MET A 143 -5.63 3.92 9.54
CA MET A 143 -4.94 3.48 10.76
C MET A 143 -4.91 4.53 11.87
N ASN A 144 -5.26 5.78 11.59
CA ASN A 144 -5.36 6.82 12.61
C ASN A 144 -6.50 6.53 13.59
N GLU A 145 -6.35 6.90 14.85
CA GLU A 145 -7.43 6.78 15.83
C GLU A 145 -8.55 7.81 15.53
N GLY A 146 -9.78 7.50 15.95
CA GLY A 146 -10.94 8.38 15.82
C GLY A 146 -11.99 7.93 14.80
N THR A 147 -12.98 8.79 14.59
CA THR A 147 -14.13 8.52 13.72
C THR A 147 -13.75 8.65 12.24
N ILE A 148 -14.52 8.00 11.34
CA ILE A 148 -14.31 8.10 9.88
C ILE A 148 -14.25 9.57 9.42
N ALA A 149 -15.09 10.44 10.00
CA ALA A 149 -15.09 11.86 9.68
C ALA A 149 -13.77 12.55 10.03
N GLN A 150 -13.14 12.21 11.17
CA GLN A 150 -11.85 12.76 11.57
C GLN A 150 -10.70 12.22 10.69
N LYS A 151 -10.72 10.92 10.40
CA LYS A 151 -9.70 10.28 9.56
C LYS A 151 -9.65 10.89 8.16
N TYR A 152 -10.80 11.16 7.55
CA TYR A 152 -10.91 11.61 6.16
C TYR A 152 -11.25 13.09 5.99
N TYR A 153 -11.18 13.88 7.06
CA TYR A 153 -11.61 15.30 7.05
C TYR A 153 -11.01 16.09 5.89
N MET A 154 -9.68 16.02 5.70
CA MET A 154 -8.99 16.73 4.62
C MET A 154 -9.41 16.25 3.22
N SER A 155 -9.60 14.95 3.05
CA SER A 155 -10.07 14.40 1.78
C SER A 155 -11.48 14.89 1.45
N PHE A 156 -12.37 14.96 2.45
CA PHE A 156 -13.71 15.50 2.27
C PHE A 156 -13.72 17.01 2.00
N THR A 157 -12.89 17.80 2.69
CA THR A 157 -12.81 19.25 2.43
C THR A 157 -12.27 19.54 1.03
N TYR A 158 -11.22 18.84 0.58
CA TYR A 158 -10.73 19.00 -0.79
C TYR A 158 -11.78 18.64 -1.85
N SER A 159 -12.53 17.55 -1.62
CA SER A 159 -13.63 17.15 -2.52
C SER A 159 -14.71 18.22 -2.62
N TRP A 160 -15.12 18.79 -1.47
CA TRP A 160 -16.11 19.85 -1.43
C TRP A 160 -15.62 21.14 -2.13
N VAL A 161 -14.40 21.56 -1.84
CA VAL A 161 -13.79 22.75 -2.47
C VAL A 161 -13.67 22.57 -3.98
N SER A 162 -13.22 21.40 -4.45
CA SER A 162 -13.14 21.08 -5.87
C SER A 162 -14.51 21.17 -6.56
N THR A 163 -15.54 20.62 -5.93
CA THR A 163 -16.91 20.66 -6.44
C THR A 163 -17.43 22.09 -6.56
N LEU A 164 -17.19 22.95 -5.56
CA LEU A 164 -17.57 24.35 -5.61
C LEU A 164 -16.87 25.11 -6.74
N VAL A 165 -15.56 24.89 -6.93
CA VAL A 165 -14.80 25.51 -8.01
C VAL A 165 -15.36 25.10 -9.38
N ALA A 166 -15.68 23.82 -9.56
CA ALA A 166 -16.28 23.32 -10.80
C ALA A 166 -17.64 23.98 -11.10
N ILE A 167 -18.50 24.15 -10.08
CA ILE A 167 -19.79 24.84 -10.22
C ILE A 167 -19.57 26.30 -10.66
N VAL A 168 -18.65 27.02 -10.03
CA VAL A 168 -18.36 28.43 -10.37
C VAL A 168 -17.88 28.55 -11.82
N ILE A 169 -16.98 27.67 -12.27
CA ILE A 169 -16.51 27.64 -13.65
C ILE A 169 -17.67 27.40 -14.61
N PHE A 170 -18.57 26.46 -14.29
CA PHE A 170 -19.70 26.14 -15.14
C PHE A 170 -20.69 27.31 -15.26
N VAL A 171 -20.96 28.02 -14.16
CA VAL A 171 -21.81 29.21 -14.15
C VAL A 171 -21.17 30.35 -14.95
N LEU A 172 -19.88 30.61 -14.78
CA LEU A 172 -19.15 31.62 -15.56
C LEU A 172 -19.14 31.28 -17.06
N PHE A 173 -18.98 30.00 -17.40
CA PHE A 173 -19.09 29.53 -18.78
C PHE A 173 -20.49 29.74 -19.35
N ALA A 174 -21.54 29.38 -18.60
CA ALA A 174 -22.92 29.58 -19.03
C ALA A 174 -23.25 31.07 -19.24
N ILE A 175 -22.80 31.95 -18.34
CA ILE A 175 -22.98 33.40 -18.45
C ILE A 175 -22.26 33.94 -19.69
N THR A 176 -21.01 33.56 -19.92
CA THR A 176 -20.23 34.02 -21.08
C THR A 176 -20.83 33.55 -22.41
N VAL A 177 -21.31 32.30 -22.48
CA VAL A 177 -22.03 31.77 -23.66
C VAL A 177 -23.36 32.50 -23.86
N HIS A 178 -24.12 32.77 -22.79
CA HIS A 178 -25.39 33.48 -22.88
C HIS A 178 -25.20 34.93 -23.36
N PHE A 179 -24.17 35.65 -22.89
CA PHE A 179 -23.85 36.99 -23.39
C PHE A 179 -23.39 36.97 -24.85
N ARG A 180 -22.61 35.97 -25.28
CA ARG A 180 -22.26 35.78 -26.70
C ARG A 180 -23.49 35.50 -27.58
N TYR A 181 -24.47 34.74 -27.08
CA TYR A 181 -25.71 34.45 -27.81
C TYR A 181 -26.61 35.68 -27.96
N LYS A 182 -26.75 36.53 -26.92
CA LYS A 182 -27.52 37.78 -27.00
C LYS A 182 -26.79 38.94 -27.67
N GLY A 183 -25.46 38.89 -27.78
CA GLY A 183 -24.62 39.88 -28.47
C GLY A 183 -24.25 39.51 -29.89
N GLY A 184 -24.87 38.49 -30.49
CA GLY A 184 -24.75 38.23 -31.92
C GLY A 184 -25.22 39.45 -32.72
N PRO A 185 -24.56 39.79 -33.85
CA PRO A 185 -24.87 41.01 -34.60
C PRO A 185 -26.36 41.09 -34.88
N VAL A 186 -26.98 42.18 -34.43
CA VAL A 186 -28.35 42.53 -34.83
C VAL A 186 -28.28 42.70 -36.35
N LEU A 187 -28.88 41.76 -37.08
CA LEU A 187 -29.17 41.98 -38.49
C LEU A 187 -30.16 43.14 -38.51
N GLU A 188 -29.67 44.33 -38.83
CA GLU A 188 -30.52 45.46 -39.18
C GLU A 188 -31.38 45.02 -40.36
N VAL A 189 -32.66 44.83 -40.06
CA VAL A 189 -33.71 44.66 -41.07
C VAL A 189 -33.98 46.07 -41.57
N ASP A 190 -33.28 46.47 -42.64
CA ASP A 190 -33.76 47.53 -43.50
C ASP A 190 -34.58 46.89 -44.62
N GLU A 191 -35.88 47.18 -44.57
CA GLU A 191 -36.82 46.91 -45.64
C GLU A 191 -36.45 47.70 -46.90
N GLU A 192 -36.46 46.98 -48.03
CA GLU A 192 -36.65 47.46 -49.41
C GLU A 192 -35.50 48.23 -50.12
N ALA A 193 -34.65 47.48 -50.82
CA ALA A 193 -34.44 47.67 -52.26
C ALA A 193 -33.82 46.41 -52.86
N GLY A 194 -34.52 45.80 -53.82
CA GLY A 194 -34.21 44.47 -54.33
C GLY A 194 -32.86 44.34 -55.05
N SER A 195 -32.27 43.15 -54.94
CA SER A 195 -31.87 42.38 -56.12
C SER A 195 -31.70 40.92 -55.74
N GLU A 196 -32.30 40.06 -56.54
CA GLU A 196 -32.18 38.61 -56.51
C GLU A 196 -30.73 38.14 -56.64
N LEU A 197 -30.41 37.02 -55.98
CA LEU A 197 -29.61 35.87 -56.45
C LEU A 197 -29.41 34.93 -55.23
N SER A 198 -30.30 33.96 -54.98
CA SER A 198 -30.20 32.56 -55.44
C SER A 198 -28.90 31.87 -54.97
N PHE A 199 -28.87 30.75 -54.23
CA PHE A 199 -29.51 29.45 -54.52
C PHE A 199 -29.35 28.46 -53.33
N THR A 200 -30.47 27.85 -52.91
CA THR A 200 -30.71 26.46 -52.41
C THR A 200 -29.76 25.77 -51.40
N SER A 201 -30.25 25.37 -50.22
CA SER A 201 -30.89 24.07 -49.91
C SER A 201 -29.97 22.83 -49.93
N LYS A 202 -29.75 22.21 -48.76
CA LYS A 202 -30.22 20.84 -48.51
C LYS A 202 -30.14 20.41 -47.05
N LYS A 203 -31.31 20.07 -46.53
CA LYS A 203 -31.58 19.24 -45.36
C LYS A 203 -31.32 17.77 -45.75
N SER A 204 -30.55 17.03 -44.96
CA SER A 204 -30.72 15.57 -44.86
C SER A 204 -30.13 15.07 -43.55
N ASP A 205 -31.04 14.53 -42.76
CA ASP A 205 -30.86 13.90 -41.46
C ASP A 205 -31.14 12.41 -41.68
N LYS A 206 -30.19 11.52 -41.37
CA LYS A 206 -30.40 10.17 -40.78
C LYS A 206 -29.16 9.27 -40.81
N LYS A 207 -28.77 8.91 -39.58
CA LYS A 207 -28.48 7.56 -39.05
C LYS A 207 -27.83 6.51 -39.97
N GLY A 208 -26.67 6.07 -39.49
CA GLY A 208 -26.50 4.70 -38.99
C GLY A 208 -25.66 3.80 -39.89
N ILE A 209 -24.56 3.28 -39.34
CA ILE A 209 -24.16 1.87 -39.24
C ILE A 209 -22.66 1.83 -38.91
N ASP A 210 -22.34 1.15 -37.81
CA ASP A 210 -21.00 0.67 -37.44
C ASP A 210 -20.49 -0.34 -38.48
N PHE A 211 -19.20 -0.28 -38.83
CA PHE A 211 -18.28 -1.43 -38.70
C PHE A 211 -16.83 -1.03 -39.07
N ASP A 212 -15.98 -1.10 -38.06
CA ASP A 212 -14.67 -1.77 -37.96
C ASP A 212 -13.72 -1.97 -39.17
N SER A 213 -12.44 -2.04 -38.79
CA SER A 213 -11.26 -2.58 -39.48
C SER A 213 -10.41 -1.64 -40.36
N GLY A 214 -9.30 -1.19 -39.77
CA GLY A 214 -8.02 -1.84 -40.07
C GLY A 214 -7.12 -1.23 -41.16
N MET A 215 -5.84 -1.09 -40.78
CA MET A 215 -4.63 -1.04 -41.62
C MET A 215 -4.40 0.21 -42.48
N LEU A 216 -3.58 1.14 -41.97
CA LEU A 216 -2.12 1.13 -42.13
C LEU A 216 -1.46 2.05 -41.10
#